data_AF-A0A380KH49-F1
#
_entry.id   AF-A0A380KH49-F1
#
_cell.length_a   1.000
_cell.length_b   1.000
_cell.length_c   1.000
_cell.angle_alpha   90.00
_cell.angle_beta   90.00
_cell.angle_gamma   90.00
#
_symmetry.space_group_name_H-M   'P 1'
#
loop_
_entity.id
_entity.type
_entity.pdbx_description
1 polymer ?
#
loop_
_entity_poly.entity_id
_entity_poly.type
_entity_poly.pdbx_seq_one_letter_code
_entity_poly.pdbx_strand_id
1 'polypeptide(L)'
;MRVATFGRWWHDIVSTVRNSRKHKGGQNINTLKSRLVASWAGKSHSELLTDIGQYSKLLKVAGVDVTAYWEEDGYYTKRGKTQTKYLISQKGCELICSQLSDVQRAKFNAECSKAFNKG
;
A
#
# COMPACT_ATOMS: atom_id res chain seq x y z
N MET A 1 10.02 24.96 -9.39
CA MET A 1 8.78 24.60 -8.65
C MET A 1 8.18 23.38 -9.31
N ARG A 2 8.07 22.25 -8.61
CA ARG A 2 7.61 20.98 -9.19
C ARG A 2 6.09 21.05 -9.43
N VAL A 3 5.70 21.21 -10.68
CA VAL A 3 4.32 21.04 -11.13
C VAL A 3 3.96 19.55 -11.06
N ALA A 4 2.89 19.24 -10.32
CA ALA A 4 2.43 17.87 -10.11
C ALA A 4 1.89 17.28 -11.43
N THR A 5 2.54 16.25 -11.94
CA THR A 5 2.15 15.47 -13.13
C THR A 5 1.00 14.52 -12.79
N PHE A 6 -0.19 15.08 -12.54
CA PHE A 6 -1.39 14.31 -12.18
C PHE A 6 -1.89 13.39 -13.33
N GLY A 7 -1.51 13.66 -14.58
CA GLY A 7 -2.09 13.01 -15.77
C GLY A 7 -1.45 11.68 -16.21
N ARG A 8 -0.12 11.51 -16.10
CA ARG A 8 0.56 10.28 -16.59
C ARG A 8 0.48 9.14 -15.57
N TRP A 9 0.45 9.51 -14.29
CA TRP A 9 0.39 8.63 -13.13
C TRP A 9 -0.96 7.91 -12.94
N TRP A 10 -2.07 8.57 -13.30
CA TRP A 10 -3.42 7.97 -13.22
C TRP A 10 -3.58 6.77 -14.15
N HIS A 11 -3.02 6.85 -15.37
CA HIS A 11 -3.09 5.78 -16.36
C HIS A 11 -2.35 4.51 -15.90
N ASP A 12 -1.15 4.66 -15.31
CA ASP A 12 -0.35 3.52 -14.85
C ASP A 12 -0.96 2.80 -13.63
N ILE A 13 -1.59 3.53 -12.71
CA ILE A 13 -2.28 2.91 -11.57
C ILE A 13 -3.54 2.18 -12.04
N VAL A 14 -4.36 2.82 -12.88
CA VAL A 14 -5.59 2.19 -13.40
C VAL A 14 -5.26 0.95 -14.24
N SER A 15 -4.19 0.98 -15.05
CA SER A 15 -3.76 -0.17 -15.84
C SER A 15 -3.23 -1.32 -14.97
N THR A 16 -2.43 -1.01 -13.95
CA THR A 16 -1.88 -2.01 -13.00
C THR A 16 -2.99 -2.70 -12.23
N VAL A 17 -3.92 -1.93 -11.65
CA VAL A 17 -5.01 -2.46 -10.82
C VAL A 17 -6.00 -3.28 -11.64
N ARG A 18 -6.27 -2.90 -12.90
CA ARG A 18 -7.18 -3.63 -13.79
C ARG A 18 -6.63 -5.00 -14.21
N ASN A 19 -5.30 -5.17 -14.22
CA ASN A 19 -4.65 -6.41 -14.66
C ASN A 19 -4.53 -7.48 -13.56
N SER A 20 -4.75 -7.15 -12.29
CA SER A 20 -4.61 -8.10 -11.16
C SER A 20 -5.81 -9.04 -10.92
N ARG A 21 -6.72 -9.20 -11.90
CA ARG A 21 -7.82 -10.17 -11.81
C ARG A 21 -7.37 -11.57 -12.23
N LYS A 22 -6.71 -12.29 -11.31
CA LYS A 22 -6.84 -13.75 -11.11
C LYS A 22 -5.91 -14.19 -9.97
N HIS A 23 -6.44 -14.19 -8.76
CA HIS A 23 -6.03 -15.14 -7.72
C HIS A 23 -7.26 -15.40 -6.85
N LYS A 24 -7.92 -16.54 -7.09
CA LYS A 24 -8.89 -17.14 -6.19
C LYS A 24 -8.13 -18.17 -5.36
N GLY A 25 -7.99 -17.91 -4.08
CA GLY A 25 -7.46 -18.85 -3.10
C GLY A 25 -7.62 -18.21 -1.73
N GLY A 26 -8.51 -18.77 -0.90
CA GLY A 26 -8.60 -18.36 0.49
C GLY A 26 -7.26 -18.63 1.16
N GLN A 27 -6.59 -17.57 1.60
CA GLN A 27 -5.31 -17.65 2.30
C GLN A 27 -5.40 -16.79 3.54
N ASN A 28 -4.84 -17.30 4.64
CA ASN A 28 -4.55 -16.53 5.85
C ASN A 28 -3.80 -15.26 5.39
N ILE A 29 -4.43 -14.08 5.46
CA ILE A 29 -3.84 -12.87 4.90
C ILE A 29 -2.68 -12.51 5.81
N ASN A 30 -1.47 -12.99 5.49
CA ASN A 30 -0.27 -12.39 6.05
C ASN A 30 -0.34 -10.90 5.68
N THR A 31 -0.37 -10.06 6.69
CA THR A 31 -0.40 -8.60 6.54
C THR A 31 0.79 -8.00 7.26
N LEU A 32 1.24 -6.85 6.77
CA LEU A 32 2.38 -6.12 7.31
C LEU A 32 1.94 -4.81 7.92
N LYS A 33 2.47 -4.49 9.09
CA LYS A 33 2.19 -3.21 9.75
C LYS A 33 2.70 -2.05 8.89
N SER A 34 1.89 -1.02 8.73
CA SER A 34 2.21 0.17 7.93
C SER A 34 3.52 0.84 8.30
N ARG A 35 3.95 0.77 9.57
CA ARG A 35 5.26 1.30 10.01
C ARG A 35 6.44 0.55 9.39
N LEU A 36 6.33 -0.77 9.30
CA LEU A 36 7.36 -1.61 8.71
C LEU A 36 7.47 -1.33 7.20
N VAL A 37 6.31 -1.28 6.53
CA VAL A 37 6.22 -0.95 5.10
C VAL A 37 6.78 0.45 4.82
N ALA A 38 6.52 1.45 5.68
CA ALA A 38 7.07 2.80 5.53
C ALA A 38 8.60 2.79 5.60
N SER A 39 9.16 2.05 6.56
CA SER A 39 10.61 1.88 6.70
C SER A 39 11.25 1.29 5.43
N TRP A 40 10.64 0.25 4.85
CA TRP A 40 11.13 -0.35 3.61
C TRP A 40 10.98 0.56 2.40
N ALA A 41 9.92 1.36 2.36
CA ALA A 41 9.70 2.37 1.33
C ALA A 41 10.66 3.57 1.44
N GLY A 42 11.44 3.66 2.54
CA GLY A 42 12.29 4.81 2.82
C GLY A 42 11.48 6.09 3.08
N LYS A 43 10.29 5.96 3.68
CA LYS A 43 9.35 7.04 3.99
C LYS A 43 9.09 7.11 5.50
N SER A 44 8.71 8.29 5.98
CA SER A 44 8.09 8.40 7.30
C SER A 44 6.74 7.69 7.33
N HIS A 45 6.29 7.26 8.52
CA HIS A 45 4.98 6.63 8.66
C HIS A 45 3.85 7.58 8.21
N SER A 46 3.95 8.88 8.50
CA SER A 46 2.98 9.90 8.08
C SER A 46 2.90 10.07 6.55
N GLU A 47 4.03 10.02 5.85
CA GLU A 47 4.04 10.07 4.38
C GLU A 47 3.33 8.85 3.80
N LEU A 48 3.62 7.65 4.31
CA LEU A 48 2.93 6.45 3.86
C LEU A 48 1.41 6.50 4.14
N LEU A 49 0.98 7.02 5.29
CA LEU A 49 -0.45 7.18 5.58
C LEU A 49 -1.14 8.14 4.60
N THR A 50 -0.43 9.20 4.20
CA THR A 50 -0.92 10.15 3.19
C THR A 50 -1.06 9.46 1.83
N ASP A 51 -0.06 8.68 1.42
CA ASP A 51 -0.09 7.89 0.19
C ASP A 51 -1.24 6.89 0.19
N ILE A 52 -1.41 6.12 1.27
CA ILE A 52 -2.53 5.17 1.44
C ILE A 52 -3.87 5.89 1.30
N GLY A 53 -4.02 7.08 1.87
CA GLY A 53 -5.24 7.89 1.73
C GLY A 53 -5.50 8.32 0.29
N GLN A 54 -4.46 8.71 -0.46
CA GLN A 54 -4.56 9.05 -1.87
C GLN A 54 -4.88 7.83 -2.73
N TYR A 55 -4.18 6.71 -2.53
CA TYR A 55 -4.41 5.47 -3.27
C TYR A 55 -5.80 4.91 -3.01
N SER A 56 -6.29 4.99 -1.76
CA SER A 56 -7.66 4.60 -1.40
C SER A 56 -8.71 5.38 -2.19
N LYS A 57 -8.49 6.69 -2.41
CA LYS A 57 -9.39 7.50 -3.25
C LYS A 57 -9.36 7.03 -4.70
N LEU A 58 -8.19 6.73 -5.25
CA LEU A 58 -8.06 6.26 -6.63
C LEU A 58 -8.68 4.89 -6.86
N LEU A 59 -8.47 3.96 -5.93
CA LEU A 59 -9.09 2.63 -5.96
C LEU A 59 -10.62 2.75 -5.94
N LYS A 60 -11.18 3.63 -5.09
CA LYS A 60 -12.62 3.91 -5.06
C LYS A 60 -13.13 4.46 -6.40
N VAL A 61 -12.43 5.43 -7.00
CA VAL A 61 -12.79 5.97 -8.33
C VAL A 61 -12.73 4.87 -9.40
N ALA A 62 -11.79 3.95 -9.30
CA ALA A 62 -11.66 2.80 -10.20
C ALA A 62 -12.66 1.66 -9.92
N GLY A 63 -13.52 1.79 -8.90
CA GLY A 63 -14.46 0.73 -8.49
C GLY A 63 -13.79 -0.50 -7.89
N VAL A 64 -12.60 -0.33 -7.30
CA VAL A 64 -11.79 -1.40 -6.71
C VAL A 64 -11.91 -1.34 -5.20
N ASP A 65 -12.15 -2.50 -4.60
CA ASP A 65 -12.27 -2.63 -3.15
C ASP A 65 -10.94 -2.35 -2.45
N VAL A 66 -10.94 -1.34 -1.58
CA VAL A 66 -9.77 -0.90 -0.82
C VAL A 66 -9.36 -1.93 0.23
N THR A 67 -10.32 -2.70 0.77
CA THR A 67 -10.06 -3.69 1.83
C THR A 67 -9.19 -4.85 1.33
N ALA A 68 -9.15 -5.08 0.01
CA ALA A 68 -8.24 -6.04 -0.62
C ALA A 68 -6.76 -5.60 -0.57
N TYR A 69 -6.48 -4.35 -0.22
CA TYR A 69 -5.12 -3.80 -0.18
C TYR A 69 -4.65 -3.54 1.25
N TRP A 70 -5.49 -2.96 2.10
CA TRP A 70 -5.17 -2.69 3.50
C TRP A 70 -6.42 -2.60 4.38
N GLU A 71 -6.22 -2.93 5.65
CA GLU A 71 -7.22 -2.88 6.72
C GLU A 71 -6.73 -1.97 7.86
N GLU A 72 -7.62 -1.27 8.56
CA GLU A 72 -7.23 -0.41 9.69
C GLU A 72 -6.82 -1.25 10.91
N ASP A 73 -5.62 -0.99 11.45
CA ASP A 73 -5.00 -1.63 12.64
C ASP A 73 -5.19 -0.78 13.91
N GLY A 74 -6.34 -0.11 14.03
CA GLY A 74 -6.58 0.94 15.03
C GLY A 74 -7.64 0.57 16.08
N TYR A 75 -7.25 0.58 17.35
CA TYR A 75 -8.19 0.71 18.48
C TYR A 75 -8.27 2.18 18.93
N TYR A 76 -9.47 2.62 19.31
CA TYR A 76 -9.71 3.96 19.87
C TYR A 76 -8.87 4.16 21.14
N THR A 77 -8.03 5.20 21.16
CA THR A 77 -7.38 5.62 22.41
C THR A 77 -8.33 6.54 23.19
N LYS A 78 -8.37 6.39 24.52
CA LYS A 78 -9.20 7.20 25.44
C LYS A 78 -8.95 8.73 25.35
N ARG A 79 -7.98 9.19 24.55
CA ARG A 79 -7.57 10.59 24.37
C ARG A 79 -7.98 11.19 23.00
N GLY A 80 -8.85 10.53 22.24
CA GLY A 80 -9.45 11.10 21.01
C GLY A 80 -8.48 11.32 19.84
N LYS A 81 -7.22 10.86 19.95
CA LYS A 81 -6.26 10.89 18.84
C LYS A 81 -6.19 9.49 18.23
N THR A 82 -6.84 9.31 17.08
CA THR A 82 -6.70 8.10 16.26
C THR A 82 -5.29 8.09 15.68
N GLN A 83 -4.44 7.16 16.14
CA GLN A 83 -3.23 6.82 15.40
C GLN A 83 -3.64 5.79 14.34
N THR A 84 -4.10 6.25 13.17
CA THR A 84 -4.43 5.35 12.08
C THR A 84 -3.19 4.52 11.74
N LYS A 85 -3.28 3.22 11.93
CA LYS A 85 -2.31 2.22 11.51
C LYS A 85 -3.02 1.34 10.50
N TYR A 86 -2.27 0.73 9.59
CA TYR A 86 -2.84 -0.22 8.64
C TYR A 86 -2.10 -1.55 8.70
N LEU A 87 -2.86 -2.62 8.52
CA LEU A 87 -2.38 -3.93 8.09
C LEU A 87 -2.40 -3.93 6.56
N ILE A 88 -1.24 -4.09 5.94
CA ILE A 88 -1.05 -3.98 4.49
C ILE A 88 -0.87 -5.39 3.92
N SER A 89 -1.73 -5.78 2.99
CA SER A 89 -1.64 -7.06 2.30
C SER A 89 -0.46 -7.09 1.32
N GLN A 90 -0.20 -8.27 0.73
CA GLN A 90 0.76 -8.40 -0.36
C GLN A 90 0.43 -7.48 -1.55
N LYS A 91 -0.85 -7.41 -1.97
CA LYS A 91 -1.30 -6.50 -3.04
C LYS A 91 -1.09 -5.03 -2.69
N GLY A 92 -1.33 -4.68 -1.43
CA GLY A 92 -1.00 -3.36 -0.89
C GLY A 92 0.48 -3.01 -1.05
N CYS A 93 1.35 -3.96 -0.72
CA CYS A 93 2.79 -3.82 -0.88
C CYS A 93 3.21 -3.67 -2.35
N GLU A 94 2.65 -4.47 -3.26
CA GLU A 94 2.90 -4.37 -4.70
C GLU A 94 2.55 -2.98 -5.26
N LEU A 95 1.38 -2.47 -4.88
CA LEU A 95 0.94 -1.13 -5.28
C LEU A 95 1.90 -0.05 -4.76
N ILE A 96 2.27 -0.09 -3.48
CA ILE A 96 3.22 0.86 -2.90
C ILE A 96 4.58 0.78 -3.60
N CYS A 97 5.08 -0.43 -3.84
CA CYS A 97 6.38 -0.71 -4.47
C CYS A 97 6.46 -0.13 -5.89
N SER A 98 5.36 -0.19 -6.65
CA SER A 98 5.28 0.38 -8.01
C SER A 98 5.56 1.89 -8.08
N GLN A 99 5.43 2.58 -6.95
CA GLN A 99 5.59 4.04 -6.82
C GLN A 99 6.97 4.47 -6.33
N LEU A 100 7.86 3.50 -6.04
CA LEU A 100 9.21 3.76 -5.56
C LEU A 100 10.21 3.83 -6.73
N SER A 101 11.35 4.50 -6.50
CA SER A 101 12.49 4.44 -7.43
C SER A 101 13.06 3.01 -7.52
N ASP A 102 13.79 2.68 -8.59
CA ASP A 102 14.30 1.31 -8.81
C ASP A 102 15.16 0.79 -7.65
N VAL A 103 16.01 1.65 -7.09
CA VAL A 103 16.86 1.28 -5.93
C VAL A 103 16.01 0.99 -4.68
N GLN A 104 15.02 1.84 -4.40
CA GLN A 104 14.10 1.63 -3.28
C GLN A 104 13.22 0.39 -3.51
N ARG A 105 12.77 0.17 -4.75
CA ARG A 105 11.95 -0.96 -5.17
C ARG A 105 12.66 -2.28 -4.98
N ALA A 106 13.94 -2.37 -5.35
CA ALA A 106 14.76 -3.56 -5.16
C ALA A 106 14.86 -3.94 -3.67
N LYS A 107 15.16 -2.95 -2.80
CA LYS A 107 15.20 -3.15 -1.35
C LYS A 107 13.85 -3.57 -0.80
N PHE A 108 12.78 -2.88 -1.19
CA PHE A 108 11.42 -3.16 -0.75
C PHE A 108 10.97 -4.57 -1.12
N ASN A 109 11.19 -5.00 -2.37
CA ASN A 109 10.84 -6.34 -2.84
C ASN A 109 11.60 -7.44 -2.10
N ALA A 110 12.89 -7.23 -1.79
CA ALA A 110 13.67 -8.19 -1.02
C ALA A 110 13.07 -8.40 0.38
N GLU A 111 12.66 -7.32 1.05
CA GLU A 111 12.06 -7.40 2.38
C GLU A 111 10.62 -7.95 2.35
N CYS A 112 9.79 -7.50 1.41
CA CYS A 112 8.43 -8.03 1.23
C CYS A 112 8.44 -9.53 0.92
N SER A 113 9.33 -10.00 0.04
CA SER A 113 9.41 -11.43 -0.31
C SER A 113 9.79 -12.26 0.92
N LYS A 114 10.73 -11.81 1.75
CA LYS A 114 11.09 -12.51 3.00
C LYS A 114 9.93 -12.57 3.99
N ALA A 115 9.10 -11.53 4.03
CA ALA A 115 8.01 -11.44 4.99
C ALA A 115 6.79 -12.29 4.61
N PHE A 116 6.50 -12.43 3.30
CA PHE A 116 5.37 -13.23 2.82
C PHE A 116 5.73 -14.71 2.54
N ASN A 117 6.97 -15.03 2.17
CA ASN A 117 7.39 -16.40 1.84
C ASN A 117 7.82 -17.25 3.06
N LYS A 118 7.75 -16.73 4.29
CA LYS A 118 8.07 -17.47 5.53
C LYS A 118 6.85 -18.21 6.13
N GLY A 119 5.98 -18.75 5.28
CA GLY A 119 4.81 -19.55 5.67
C GLY A 119 5.02 -21.02 5.41
#